data_AF-X0VU90-F1
#
_entry.id   AF-X0VU90-F1
#
_cell.length_a   1.000
_cell.length_b   1.000
_cell.length_c   1.000
_cell.angle_alpha   90.00
_cell.angle_beta   90.00
_cell.angle_gamma   90.00
#
_symmetry.space_group_name_H-M   'P 1'
#
loop_
_entity.id
_entity.type
_entity.pdbx_description
1 polymer ?
#
loop_
_entity_poly.entity_id
_entity_poly.type
_entity_poly.pdbx_seq_one_letter_code
_entity_poly.pdbx_strand_id
1 'polypeptide(L)'
;MARGVVNSFFPTQVASDAEKMSMEYGLQVGRAIQNEWFSSNSGTTRFQSNQNTFHNLRLYARGEQPIQKYKDELSINGDLSYLNLDWKPVPILSKFVDIVVNGIADRAFDLTAYSQDPFGVEKRTKYMESIIRDLQTEELNNFAAQEFGINLFENNPDKLPASEEELDLHMQLSYKQGIEIAEEEAINVMLDDNRYDLTKKRYYYDLAT
;
A
#
# COMPACT_ATOMS: atom_id res chain seq x y z
N MET A 1 -15.12 45.13 31.77
CA MET A 1 -14.98 43.92 30.94
C MET A 1 -14.56 44.36 29.55
N ALA A 2 -13.34 44.01 29.13
CA ALA A 2 -12.82 44.40 27.83
C ALA A 2 -13.64 43.68 26.74
N ARG A 3 -14.41 44.45 25.96
CA ARG A 3 -14.95 43.98 24.68
C ARG A 3 -13.76 43.83 23.75
N GLY A 4 -13.16 42.65 23.75
CA GLY A 4 -12.24 42.25 22.70
C GLY A 4 -13.00 42.35 21.38
N VAL A 5 -12.54 43.21 20.49
CA VAL A 5 -13.02 43.30 19.12
C VAL A 5 -12.61 42.00 18.45
N VAL A 6 -13.45 40.97 18.56
CA VAL A 6 -13.27 39.74 17.80
C VAL A 6 -13.84 40.01 16.43
N ASN A 7 -12.95 40.34 15.49
CA ASN A 7 -13.26 40.54 14.09
C ASN A 7 -13.45 39.18 13.38
N SER A 8 -14.15 38.24 14.03
CA SER A 8 -14.45 36.93 13.50
C SER A 8 -15.96 36.72 13.54
N PHE A 9 -16.50 36.10 12.50
CA PHE A 9 -17.92 35.76 12.41
C PHE A 9 -18.34 34.72 13.48
N PHE A 10 -17.40 34.16 14.24
CA PHE A 10 -17.62 33.15 15.26
C PHE A 10 -17.94 33.79 16.63
N PRO A 11 -18.88 33.21 17.39
CA PRO A 11 -19.11 33.62 18.77
C PRO A 11 -17.89 33.32 19.64
N THR A 12 -17.79 34.00 20.79
CA THR A 12 -16.64 33.87 21.69
C THR A 12 -16.49 32.42 22.18
N GLN A 13 -15.28 31.88 22.06
CA GLN A 13 -14.96 30.51 22.52
C GLN A 13 -14.91 30.40 24.06
N VAL A 14 -14.78 31.53 24.74
CA VAL A 14 -14.70 31.68 26.21
C VAL A 14 -16.10 31.84 26.84
N ALA A 15 -17.18 31.49 26.13
CA ALA A 15 -18.53 31.46 26.68
C ALA A 15 -18.67 30.37 27.75
N SER A 16 -19.59 30.59 28.71
CA SER A 16 -19.89 29.63 29.77
C SER A 16 -20.54 28.36 29.22
N ASP A 17 -20.45 27.24 29.95
CA ASP A 17 -21.01 25.96 29.49
C ASP A 17 -22.53 26.03 29.29
N ALA A 18 -23.24 26.83 30.10
CA ALA A 18 -24.66 27.08 29.94
C ALA A 18 -25.00 27.81 28.63
N GLU A 19 -24.18 28.79 28.22
CA GLU A 19 -24.34 29.51 26.95
C GLU A 19 -24.03 28.60 25.75
N LYS A 20 -23.01 27.73 25.86
CA LYS A 20 -22.66 26.76 24.81
C LYS A 20 -23.73 25.69 24.59
N MET A 21 -24.46 25.31 25.63
CA MET A 21 -25.60 24.37 25.53
C MET A 21 -26.85 25.01 24.93
N SER A 22 -26.91 26.34 24.82
CA SER A 22 -28.07 27.03 24.25
C SER A 22 -28.18 26.81 22.73
N MET A 23 -29.43 26.68 22.25
CA MET A 23 -29.70 26.57 20.82
C MET A 23 -29.28 27.84 20.05
N GLU A 24 -29.33 29.00 20.71
CA GLU A 24 -28.93 30.27 20.13
C GLU A 24 -27.43 30.31 19.80
N TYR A 25 -26.59 29.83 20.72
CA TYR A 25 -25.15 29.72 20.48
C TYR A 25 -24.85 28.75 19.32
N GLY A 26 -25.52 27.59 19.28
CA GLY A 26 -25.38 26.64 18.16
C GLY A 26 -25.78 27.24 16.81
N LEU A 27 -26.86 28.03 16.76
CA LEU A 27 -27.31 28.72 15.57
C LEU A 27 -26.33 29.83 15.14
N GLN A 28 -25.74 30.55 16.10
CA GLN A 28 -24.68 31.53 15.82
C GLN A 28 -23.43 30.85 15.23
N VAL A 29 -22.99 29.72 15.78
CA VAL A 29 -21.88 28.93 15.23
C VAL A 29 -22.20 28.41 13.83
N GLY A 30 -23.40 27.86 13.61
CA GLY A 30 -23.81 27.35 12.30
C GLY A 30 -23.82 28.45 11.22
N ARG A 31 -24.33 29.64 11.55
CA ARG A 31 -24.29 30.82 10.66
C ARG A 31 -22.87 31.30 10.43
N ALA A 32 -21.99 31.26 11.44
CA ALA A 32 -20.58 31.62 11.31
C ALA A 32 -19.87 30.70 10.31
N ILE A 33 -20.05 29.38 10.43
CA ILE A 33 -19.51 28.38 9.51
C ILE A 33 -20.05 28.62 8.10
N GLN A 34 -21.36 28.78 7.93
CA GLN A 34 -21.95 29.05 6.63
C GLN A 34 -21.35 30.30 5.99
N ASN A 35 -21.20 31.39 6.76
CA ASN A 35 -20.65 32.62 6.25
C ASN A 35 -19.17 32.49 5.88
N GLU A 36 -18.36 31.79 6.68
CA GLU A 36 -16.95 31.57 6.35
C GLU A 36 -16.78 30.73 5.07
N TRP A 37 -17.59 29.67 4.93
CA TRP A 37 -17.48 28.74 3.80
C TRP A 37 -18.11 29.27 2.52
N PHE A 38 -19.20 30.03 2.63
CA PHE A 38 -20.08 30.36 1.49
C PHE A 38 -20.45 31.85 1.33
N SER A 39 -20.08 32.76 2.25
CA SER A 39 -20.43 34.17 2.11
C SER A 39 -19.68 34.82 0.94
N SER A 40 -20.44 35.27 -0.06
CA SER A 40 -19.93 35.85 -1.31
C SER A 40 -19.55 37.34 -1.21
N ASN A 41 -19.64 37.96 -0.03
CA ASN A 41 -19.52 39.42 0.11
C ASN A 41 -18.12 40.01 -0.16
N SER A 42 -17.04 39.19 -0.21
CA SER A 42 -15.69 39.69 -0.54
C SER A 42 -15.02 39.02 -1.74
N GLY A 43 -15.81 38.44 -2.66
CA GLY A 43 -15.35 38.03 -3.99
C GLY A 43 -14.71 36.63 -4.09
N THR A 44 -14.31 35.98 -3.00
CA THR A 44 -13.90 34.57 -3.02
C THR A 44 -14.26 33.88 -1.71
N THR A 45 -15.14 32.87 -1.78
CA THR A 45 -15.51 32.06 -0.61
C THR A 45 -14.42 31.04 -0.31
N ARG A 46 -14.29 30.56 0.94
CA ARG A 46 -13.32 29.49 1.25
C ARG A 46 -13.56 28.24 0.41
N PHE A 47 -14.82 27.89 0.17
CA PHE A 47 -15.18 26.79 -0.71
C PHE A 47 -14.62 26.99 -2.12
N GLN A 48 -14.80 28.18 -2.70
CA GLN A 48 -14.31 28.49 -4.04
C GLN A 48 -12.77 28.56 -4.07
N SER A 49 -12.13 29.10 -3.04
CA SER A 49 -10.66 29.12 -2.92
C SER A 49 -10.08 27.70 -2.90
N ASN A 50 -10.68 26.80 -2.11
CA ASN A 50 -10.27 25.40 -2.07
C ASN A 50 -10.49 24.70 -3.41
N GLN A 51 -11.64 24.94 -4.05
CA GLN A 51 -11.94 24.39 -5.38
C GLN A 51 -10.93 24.88 -6.44
N ASN A 52 -10.60 26.17 -6.42
CA ASN A 52 -9.62 26.77 -7.33
C ASN A 52 -8.21 26.22 -7.07
N THR A 53 -7.82 26.08 -5.80
CA THR A 53 -6.53 25.52 -5.40
C THR A 53 -6.43 24.06 -5.84
N PHE A 54 -7.45 23.26 -5.59
CA PHE A 54 -7.54 21.87 -6.05
C PHE A 54 -7.45 21.77 -7.58
N HIS A 55 -8.20 22.60 -8.29
CA HIS A 55 -8.16 22.65 -9.76
C HIS A 55 -6.77 23.01 -10.28
N ASN A 56 -6.13 24.03 -9.69
CA ASN A 56 -4.79 24.44 -10.05
C ASN A 56 -3.79 23.30 -9.82
N LEU A 57 -3.77 22.68 -8.63
CA LEU A 57 -2.88 21.54 -8.34
C LEU A 57 -3.07 20.40 -9.34
N ARG A 58 -4.30 20.13 -9.78
CA ARG A 58 -4.59 19.14 -10.81
C ARG A 58 -4.04 19.53 -12.19
N LEU A 59 -4.07 20.81 -12.56
CA LEU A 59 -3.43 21.32 -13.78
C LEU A 59 -1.91 21.13 -13.71
N TYR A 60 -1.28 21.43 -12.57
CA TYR A 60 0.15 21.21 -12.35
C TYR A 60 0.52 19.73 -12.46
N ALA A 61 -0.27 18.83 -11.86
CA ALA A 61 -0.06 17.38 -11.96
C ALA A 61 -0.15 16.86 -13.40
N ARG A 62 -0.97 17.51 -14.25
CA ARG A 62 -1.12 17.18 -15.68
C ARG A 62 -0.14 17.92 -16.61
N GLY A 63 0.63 18.89 -16.10
CA GLY A 63 1.47 19.77 -16.92
C GLY A 63 0.66 20.78 -17.76
N GLU A 64 -0.59 21.06 -17.40
CA GLU A 64 -1.48 22.03 -18.05
C GLU A 64 -1.56 23.36 -17.28
N GLN A 65 -0.54 23.64 -16.48
CA GLN A 65 -0.44 24.86 -15.68
C GLN A 65 -0.39 26.13 -16.53
N PRO A 66 -0.85 27.28 -15.98
CA PRO A 66 -0.80 28.55 -16.69
C PRO A 66 0.65 28.89 -17.09
N ILE A 67 0.86 29.05 -18.39
CA ILE A 67 2.16 29.30 -19.00
C ILE A 67 2.60 30.76 -18.85
N GLN A 68 1.67 31.65 -18.48
CA GLN A 68 1.89 33.10 -18.41
C GLN A 68 3.09 33.46 -17.52
N LYS A 69 3.28 32.75 -16.39
CA LYS A 69 4.44 32.93 -15.51
C LYS A 69 5.77 32.81 -16.27
N TYR A 70 5.92 31.79 -17.13
CA TYR A 70 7.14 31.58 -17.91
C TYR A 70 7.31 32.64 -19.02
N LYS A 71 6.20 33.08 -19.62
CA LYS A 71 6.21 34.16 -20.63
C LYS A 71 6.60 35.51 -20.02
N ASP A 72 6.13 35.79 -18.81
CA ASP A 72 6.45 36.99 -18.05
C ASP A 72 7.92 36.97 -17.62
N GLU A 73 8.43 35.84 -17.12
CA GLU A 73 9.84 35.66 -16.74
C GLU A 73 10.80 35.91 -17.92
N LEU A 74 10.41 35.49 -19.13
CA LEU A 74 11.21 35.71 -20.35
C LEU A 74 10.94 37.07 -21.02
N SER A 75 10.01 37.88 -20.50
CA SER A 75 9.64 39.19 -21.06
C SER A 75 9.25 39.15 -22.56
N ILE A 76 8.65 38.05 -23.01
CA ILE A 76 8.28 37.79 -24.42
C ILE A 76 6.90 38.38 -24.77
N ASN A 77 6.24 39.04 -23.81
CA ASN A 77 4.92 39.63 -23.98
C ASN A 77 4.92 40.72 -25.07
N GLY A 78 4.68 40.31 -26.32
CA GLY A 78 4.62 41.18 -27.50
C GLY A 78 5.61 40.86 -28.62
N ASP A 79 6.56 39.94 -28.43
CA ASP A 79 7.49 39.54 -29.50
C ASP A 79 6.96 38.32 -30.27
N LEU A 80 6.67 38.53 -31.56
CA LEU A 80 6.13 37.54 -32.49
C LEU A 80 7.14 36.45 -32.85
N SER A 81 8.43 36.67 -32.58
CA SER A 81 9.50 35.72 -32.90
C SER A 81 9.36 34.38 -32.18
N TYR A 82 8.69 34.36 -31.02
CA TYR A 82 8.52 33.19 -30.16
C TYR A 82 7.13 32.53 -30.26
N LEU A 83 6.31 32.94 -31.24
CA LEU A 83 4.98 32.35 -31.47
C LEU A 83 5.07 30.86 -31.89
N ASN A 84 6.22 30.47 -32.45
CA ASN A 84 6.48 29.11 -32.94
C ASN A 84 7.01 28.14 -31.86
N LEU A 85 7.21 28.59 -30.62
CA LEU A 85 7.63 27.70 -29.54
C LEU A 85 6.42 27.02 -28.90
N ASP A 86 6.51 25.70 -28.69
CA ASP A 86 5.57 25.00 -27.82
C ASP A 86 5.94 25.27 -26.37
N TRP A 87 5.06 25.99 -25.68
CA TRP A 87 5.25 26.40 -24.30
C TRP A 87 4.68 25.40 -23.29
N LYS A 88 4.13 24.27 -23.75
CA LYS A 88 3.53 23.26 -22.88
C LYS A 88 4.62 22.64 -21.97
N PRO A 89 4.50 22.77 -20.64
CA PRO A 89 5.43 22.14 -19.73
C PRO A 89 5.36 20.61 -19.85
N VAL A 90 6.51 19.95 -19.88
CA VAL A 90 6.57 18.49 -19.84
C VAL A 90 6.14 18.03 -18.43
N PRO A 91 5.20 17.08 -18.31
CA PRO A 91 4.74 16.59 -17.00
C PRO A 91 5.81 15.68 -16.37
N ILE A 92 6.79 16.29 -15.70
CA ILE A 92 7.87 15.57 -15.02
C ILE A 92 7.35 14.93 -13.72
N LEU A 93 6.45 15.62 -12.99
CA LEU A 93 5.88 15.14 -11.73
C LEU A 93 5.19 13.78 -11.86
N SER A 94 4.41 13.57 -12.93
CA SER A 94 3.71 12.29 -13.16
C SER A 94 4.69 11.11 -13.24
N LYS A 95 5.88 11.31 -13.84
CA LYS A 95 6.92 10.29 -13.90
C LYS A 95 7.50 9.95 -12.52
N PHE A 96 7.69 10.96 -11.66
CA PHE A 96 8.15 10.73 -10.29
C PHE A 96 7.12 9.97 -9.47
N VAL A 97 5.84 10.30 -9.63
CA VAL A 97 4.75 9.54 -9.01
C VAL A 97 4.79 8.08 -9.46
N ASP A 98 4.94 7.82 -10.76
CA ASP A 98 5.04 6.45 -11.28
C ASP A 98 6.24 5.68 -10.70
N ILE A 99 7.41 6.33 -10.57
CA ILE A 99 8.60 5.72 -9.96
C ILE A 99 8.34 5.35 -8.50
N VAL A 100 7.74 6.26 -7.73
CA VAL A 100 7.43 6.02 -6.31
C VAL A 100 6.39 4.92 -6.16
N VAL A 101 5.32 4.95 -6.96
CA VAL A 101 4.27 3.93 -6.96
C VAL A 101 4.83 2.57 -7.31
N ASN A 102 5.69 2.48 -8.33
CA ASN A 102 6.35 1.23 -8.69
C ASN A 102 7.28 0.75 -7.57
N GLY A 103 8.07 1.64 -6.95
CA GLY A 103 8.94 1.28 -5.82
C GLY A 103 8.19 0.79 -4.57
N ILE A 104 6.98 1.28 -4.32
CA ILE A 104 6.12 0.79 -3.23
C ILE A 104 5.44 -0.52 -3.64
N ALA A 105 4.95 -0.62 -4.88
CA ALA A 105 4.26 -1.79 -5.39
C ALA A 105 5.15 -3.04 -5.49
N ASP A 106 6.45 -2.85 -5.74
CA ASP A 106 7.46 -3.92 -5.88
C ASP A 106 7.65 -4.74 -4.60
N ARG A 107 7.17 -4.26 -3.45
CA ARG A 107 6.98 -5.09 -2.24
C ARG A 107 5.74 -5.97 -2.43
N ALA A 108 5.87 -6.99 -3.26
CA ALA A 108 4.91 -8.09 -3.32
C ALA A 108 5.04 -8.94 -2.05
N PHE A 109 3.91 -9.35 -1.48
CA PHE A 109 3.90 -10.33 -0.41
C PHE A 109 3.83 -11.70 -1.06
N ASP A 110 4.67 -12.63 -0.63
CA ASP A 110 4.53 -14.03 -0.99
C ASP A 110 3.54 -14.69 -0.02
N LEU A 111 2.56 -15.41 -0.55
CA LEU A 111 1.54 -16.07 0.24
C LEU A 111 2.04 -17.45 0.63
N THR A 112 2.07 -17.71 1.94
CA THR A 112 2.39 -19.04 2.47
C THR A 112 1.24 -19.54 3.34
N ALA A 113 0.71 -20.71 3.00
CA ALA A 113 -0.34 -21.36 3.77
C ALA A 113 0.27 -22.48 4.64
N TYR A 114 -0.15 -22.55 5.90
CA TYR A 114 0.27 -23.59 6.83
C TYR A 114 -0.94 -24.19 7.52
N SER A 115 -1.06 -25.51 7.45
CA SER A 115 -2.13 -26.23 8.14
C SER A 115 -1.92 -26.19 9.67
N GLN A 116 -2.94 -25.73 10.39
CA GLN A 116 -2.98 -25.75 11.86
C GLN A 116 -3.75 -26.97 12.42
N ASP A 117 -4.34 -27.80 11.55
CA ASP A 117 -5.11 -28.98 11.95
C ASP A 117 -4.21 -30.07 12.55
N PRO A 118 -4.58 -30.70 13.69
CA PRO A 118 -3.89 -31.85 14.27
C PRO A 118 -3.50 -32.95 13.27
N PHE A 119 -4.33 -33.26 12.26
CA PHE A 119 -3.99 -34.25 11.25
C PHE A 119 -2.90 -33.77 10.27
N GLY A 120 -2.88 -32.48 9.95
CA GLY A 120 -1.83 -31.87 9.14
C GLY A 120 -0.50 -31.87 9.88
N VAL A 121 -0.52 -31.55 11.17
CA VAL A 121 0.66 -31.60 12.06
C VAL A 121 1.17 -33.05 12.17
N GLU A 122 0.27 -34.03 12.38
CA GLU A 122 0.65 -35.45 12.46
C GLU A 122 1.36 -35.95 11.20
N LYS A 123 0.88 -35.56 10.01
CA LYS A 123 1.55 -35.92 8.73
C LYS A 123 2.94 -35.31 8.63
N ARG A 124 3.11 -34.05 9.05
CA ARG A 124 4.42 -33.37 9.10
C ARG A 124 5.35 -34.06 10.10
N THR A 125 4.86 -34.40 11.29
CA THR A 125 5.63 -35.11 12.31
C THR A 125 6.06 -36.49 11.82
N LYS A 126 5.15 -37.27 11.20
CA LYS A 126 5.50 -38.59 10.62
C LYS A 126 6.56 -38.49 9.52
N TYR A 127 6.47 -37.47 8.67
CA TYR A 127 7.48 -37.25 7.64
C TYR A 127 8.85 -36.89 8.26
N MET A 128 8.86 -36.01 9.26
CA MET A 128 10.07 -35.67 10.02
C MET A 128 10.67 -36.91 10.71
N GLU A 129 9.84 -37.73 11.37
CA GLU A 129 10.26 -38.98 12.00
C GLU A 129 10.83 -39.97 10.98
N SER A 130 10.27 -40.06 9.77
CA SER A 130 10.79 -40.93 8.71
C SER A 130 12.19 -40.53 8.26
N ILE A 131 12.47 -39.23 8.12
CA ILE A 131 13.80 -38.71 7.75
C ILE A 131 14.80 -38.94 8.87
N ILE A 132 14.42 -38.66 10.12
CA ILE A 132 15.28 -38.91 11.29
C ILE A 132 15.62 -40.40 11.40
N ARG A 133 14.64 -41.28 11.14
CA ARG A 133 14.85 -42.72 11.12
C ARG A 133 15.81 -43.13 10.00
N ASP A 134 15.65 -42.59 8.79
CA ASP A 134 16.55 -42.87 7.67
C ASP A 134 17.99 -42.40 7.95
N LEU A 135 18.18 -41.26 8.62
CA LEU A 135 19.49 -40.77 9.07
C LEU A 135 20.12 -41.66 10.16
N GLN A 136 19.33 -42.05 11.17
CA GLN A 136 19.83 -42.92 12.24
C GLN A 136 20.13 -44.34 11.76
N THR A 137 19.44 -44.81 10.71
CA THR A 137 19.63 -46.14 10.14
C THR A 137 20.55 -46.14 8.93
N GLU A 138 21.20 -45.02 8.60
CA GLU A 138 22.05 -44.86 7.42
C GLU A 138 23.17 -45.93 7.37
N GLU A 139 23.87 -46.19 8.48
CA GLU A 139 24.94 -47.21 8.54
C GLU A 139 24.40 -48.63 8.35
N LEU A 140 23.25 -48.94 8.92
CA LEU A 140 22.60 -50.26 8.81
C LEU A 140 22.02 -50.48 7.41
N ASN A 141 21.44 -49.44 6.82
CA ASN A 141 20.87 -49.46 5.47
C ASN A 141 21.98 -49.56 4.41
N ASN A 142 23.11 -48.88 4.60
CA ASN A 142 24.28 -49.01 3.74
C ASN A 142 24.92 -50.40 3.83
N PHE A 143 25.01 -50.97 5.03
CA PHE A 143 25.47 -52.35 5.23
C PHE A 143 24.53 -53.37 4.57
N ALA A 144 23.22 -53.21 4.75
CA ALA A 144 22.23 -54.10 4.16
C ALA A 144 22.13 -53.96 2.63
N ALA A 145 22.31 -52.75 2.08
CA ALA A 145 22.38 -52.54 0.64
C ALA A 145 23.63 -53.19 0.02
N GLN A 146 24.77 -53.20 0.72
CA GLN A 146 26.00 -53.84 0.26
C GLN A 146 25.97 -55.36 0.37
N GLU A 147 25.48 -55.92 1.48
CA GLU A 147 25.52 -57.37 1.75
C GLU A 147 24.31 -58.12 1.19
N PHE A 148 23.12 -57.49 1.19
CA PHE A 148 21.87 -58.13 0.77
C PHE A 148 21.29 -57.57 -0.53
N GLY A 149 21.85 -56.48 -1.07
CA GLY A 149 21.39 -55.87 -2.33
C GLY A 149 19.99 -55.26 -2.26
N ILE A 150 19.46 -55.01 -1.05
CA ILE A 150 18.13 -54.46 -0.80
C ILE A 150 18.28 -53.03 -0.27
N ASN A 151 17.60 -52.08 -0.90
CA ASN A 151 17.53 -50.70 -0.43
C ASN A 151 16.40 -50.58 0.61
N LEU A 152 16.75 -50.24 1.85
CA LEU A 152 15.84 -50.08 2.99
C LEU A 152 15.47 -48.61 3.26
N PHE A 153 16.00 -47.66 2.49
CA PHE A 153 15.65 -46.24 2.64
C PHE A 153 14.20 -45.99 2.24
N GLU A 154 13.43 -45.34 3.12
CA GLU A 154 12.05 -44.94 2.81
C GLU A 154 12.01 -43.66 1.96
N ASN A 155 13.00 -42.78 2.11
CA ASN A 155 13.17 -41.56 1.32
C ASN A 155 14.37 -41.66 0.37
N ASN A 156 14.40 -40.79 -0.66
CA ASN A 156 15.50 -40.80 -1.63
C ASN A 156 16.83 -40.41 -0.94
N PRO A 157 17.85 -41.30 -0.92
CA PRO A 157 19.09 -41.09 -0.18
C PRO A 157 19.88 -39.85 -0.61
N ASP A 158 19.68 -39.38 -1.85
CA ASP A 158 20.36 -38.18 -2.38
C ASP A 158 19.84 -36.85 -1.79
N LYS A 159 18.71 -36.87 -1.07
CA LYS A 159 18.07 -35.69 -0.47
C LYS A 159 18.10 -35.67 1.06
N LEU A 160 18.83 -36.59 1.69
CA LEU A 160 18.92 -36.64 3.14
C LEU A 160 19.78 -35.48 3.66
N PRO A 161 19.27 -34.64 4.57
CA PRO A 161 20.03 -33.53 5.16
C PRO A 161 21.08 -34.06 6.14
N ALA A 162 22.28 -33.48 6.14
CA ALA A 162 23.41 -33.99 6.93
C ALA A 162 23.43 -33.45 8.38
N SER A 163 22.61 -32.42 8.67
CA SER A 163 22.56 -31.72 9.96
C SER A 163 21.12 -31.40 10.38
N GLU A 164 20.88 -31.26 11.69
CA GLU A 164 19.57 -30.82 12.24
C GLU A 164 19.14 -29.45 11.67
N GLU A 165 20.09 -28.55 11.42
CA GLU A 165 19.83 -27.23 10.84
C GLU A 165 19.41 -27.33 9.37
N GLU A 166 20.00 -28.26 8.61
CA GLU A 166 19.60 -28.54 7.23
C GLU A 166 18.27 -29.27 7.16
N LEU A 167 17.95 -30.10 8.15
CA LEU A 167 16.66 -30.76 8.26
C LEU A 167 15.54 -29.75 8.49
N ASP A 168 15.72 -28.81 9.41
CA ASP A 168 14.72 -27.76 9.66
C ASP A 168 14.52 -26.87 8.42
N LEU A 169 15.62 -26.51 7.74
CA LEU A 169 15.56 -25.75 6.49
C LEU A 169 14.87 -26.55 5.36
N HIS A 170 15.17 -27.85 5.24
CA HIS A 170 14.53 -28.73 4.27
C HIS A 170 13.03 -28.90 4.54
N MET A 171 12.63 -28.98 5.81
CA MET A 171 11.22 -29.04 6.20
C MET A 171 10.47 -27.75 5.88
N GLN A 172 11.12 -26.59 6.04
CA GLN A 172 10.53 -25.29 5.70
C GLN A 172 10.40 -25.07 4.18
N LEU A 173 11.38 -25.52 3.39
CA LEU A 173 11.42 -25.28 1.94
C LEU A 173 10.70 -26.35 1.11
N SER A 174 10.84 -27.62 1.49
CA SER A 174 10.46 -28.76 0.63
C SER A 174 9.15 -29.42 1.04
N TYR A 175 8.80 -29.41 2.33
CA TYR A 175 7.60 -30.09 2.81
C TYR A 175 6.41 -29.13 2.90
N LYS A 176 5.77 -28.93 1.74
CA LYS A 176 4.41 -28.38 1.65
C LYS A 176 3.42 -29.51 1.38
N GLN A 177 2.34 -29.58 2.14
CA GLN A 177 1.27 -30.54 1.87
C GLN A 177 0.51 -30.11 0.61
N GLY A 178 0.04 -31.08 -0.18
CA GLY A 178 -0.72 -30.78 -1.39
C GLY A 178 -1.97 -29.91 -1.14
N ILE A 179 -2.52 -29.96 0.08
CA ILE A 179 -3.63 -29.10 0.49
C ILE A 179 -3.20 -27.65 0.72
N GLU A 180 -2.00 -27.42 1.28
CA GLU A 180 -1.43 -26.08 1.49
C GLU A 180 -1.12 -25.42 0.13
N ILE A 181 -0.56 -26.19 -0.81
CA ILE A 181 -0.32 -25.73 -2.19
C ILE A 181 -1.64 -25.41 -2.90
N ALA A 182 -2.66 -26.25 -2.73
CA ALA A 182 -3.97 -26.02 -3.32
C ALA A 182 -4.66 -24.77 -2.74
N GLU A 183 -4.48 -24.48 -1.45
CA GLU A 183 -4.98 -23.26 -0.82
C GLU A 183 -4.21 -22.01 -1.28
N GLU A 184 -2.88 -22.08 -1.37
CA GLU A 184 -2.07 -20.99 -1.95
C GLU A 184 -2.51 -20.66 -3.38
N GLU A 185 -2.69 -21.68 -4.22
CA GLU A 185 -3.15 -21.51 -5.59
C GLU A 185 -4.59 -20.97 -5.65
N ALA A 186 -5.48 -21.45 -4.78
CA ALA A 186 -6.85 -20.94 -4.70
C ALA A 186 -6.88 -19.46 -4.30
N ILE A 187 -6.05 -19.05 -3.35
CA ILE A 187 -5.94 -17.64 -2.94
C ILE A 187 -5.37 -16.80 -4.09
N ASN A 188 -4.33 -17.26 -4.77
CA ASN A 188 -3.76 -16.56 -5.92
C ASN A 188 -4.80 -16.35 -7.02
N VAL A 189 -5.56 -17.40 -7.38
CA VAL A 189 -6.66 -17.31 -8.36
C VAL A 189 -7.73 -16.32 -7.90
N MET A 190 -8.09 -16.31 -6.61
CA MET A 190 -9.04 -15.33 -6.07
C MET A 190 -8.50 -13.89 -6.11
N LEU A 191 -7.21 -13.68 -5.83
CA LEU A 191 -6.60 -12.35 -5.89
C LEU A 191 -6.49 -11.84 -7.33
N ASP A 192 -6.19 -12.73 -8.27
CA ASP A 192 -6.13 -12.43 -9.70
C ASP A 192 -7.51 -12.05 -10.24
N ASP A 193 -8.56 -12.81 -9.90
CA ASP A 193 -9.93 -12.51 -10.32
C ASP A 193 -10.42 -11.15 -9.78
N ASN A 194 -10.06 -10.84 -8.52
CA ASN A 194 -10.33 -9.54 -7.91
C ASN A 194 -9.42 -8.41 -8.42
N ARG A 195 -8.47 -8.70 -9.31
CA ARG A 195 -7.47 -7.75 -9.83
C ARG A 195 -6.77 -7.01 -8.70
N TYR A 196 -6.35 -7.75 -7.69
CA TYR A 196 -5.77 -7.21 -6.47
C TYR A 196 -4.58 -6.28 -6.77
N ASP A 197 -3.69 -6.68 -7.69
CA ASP A 197 -2.52 -5.87 -8.06
C ASP A 197 -2.88 -4.53 -8.71
N LEU A 198 -3.90 -4.50 -9.56
CA LEU A 198 -4.38 -3.25 -10.16
C LEU A 198 -5.01 -2.34 -9.10
N THR A 199 -5.76 -2.92 -8.17
CA THR A 199 -6.38 -2.19 -7.06
C THR A 199 -5.32 -1.63 -6.11
N LYS A 200 -4.30 -2.43 -5.77
CA LYS A 200 -3.13 -2.04 -4.96
C LYS A 200 -2.36 -0.90 -5.63
N LYS A 201 -2.07 -1.01 -6.94
CA LYS A 201 -1.39 0.05 -7.70
C LYS A 201 -2.19 1.34 -7.71
N ARG A 202 -3.51 1.27 -7.91
CA ARG A 202 -4.39 2.44 -7.88
C ARG A 202 -4.43 3.08 -6.49
N TYR A 203 -4.50 2.28 -5.43
CA TYR A 203 -4.43 2.77 -4.06
C TYR A 203 -3.12 3.52 -3.78
N TYR A 204 -1.98 3.01 -4.22
CA TYR A 204 -0.70 3.72 -4.06
C TYR A 204 -0.61 4.98 -4.90
N TYR A 205 -1.21 4.98 -6.09
CA TYR A 205 -1.29 6.18 -6.91
C TYR A 205 -2.11 7.28 -6.22
N ASP A 206 -3.24 6.91 -5.60
CA ASP A 206 -4.07 7.83 -4.83
C ASP A 206 -3.38 8.32 -3.54
N LEU A 207 -2.49 7.52 -2.94
CA LEU A 207 -1.72 7.93 -1.75
C LEU A 207 -0.60 8.91 -2.09
N ALA A 208 -0.03 8.79 -3.29
CA ALA A 208 1.06 9.65 -3.77
C ALA A 208 0.59 10.98 -4.38
N THR A 209 -0.72 11.14 -4.65
CA THR A 209 -1.32 12.32 -5.30
C THR A 209 -2.10 13.18 -4.30
#